data_AF-A0A315V2K4-F1
#
_entry.id   AF-A0A315V2K4-F1
#
_cell.length_a   1.000
_cell.length_b   1.000
_cell.length_c   1.000
_cell.angle_alpha   90.00
_cell.angle_beta   90.00
_cell.angle_gamma   90.00
#
_symmetry.space_group_name_H-M   'P 1'
#
loop_
_entity.id
_entity.type
_entity.pdbx_description
1 polymer ?
#
loop_
_entity_poly.entity_id
_entity_poly.type
_entity_poly.pdbx_seq_one_letter_code
_entity_poly.pdbx_strand_id
1 'polypeptide(L)'
;MNLLTEHGGSGSALQTEPGEEAHFFEGHLLRVLFERLGRMLQQVGSTLGPLCANHHLSPDSPVQPYEVNLQLTAVLSRLCAFSHSLLDEYLLDPFIHLSAGSHSLFAVLVRVVGELMERIQQVPDLPQRLLDTRRHLLGLHLDARPEHLALLQGIIVLEEFCKELAAIAFVKMPLDRNHDRFCSGPESAGPEPAKRS
;
A
#
# COMPACT_ATOMS: atom_id res chain seq x y z
N MET A 1 35.58 2.15 68.07
CA MET A 1 34.28 2.08 68.76
C MET A 1 33.21 2.23 67.70
N ASN A 2 32.47 1.14 67.47
CA ASN A 2 31.08 0.99 67.02
C ASN A 2 30.63 1.68 65.70
N LEU A 3 29.82 1.09 64.84
CA LEU A 3 29.28 -0.27 64.65
C LEU A 3 28.64 -0.26 63.24
N LEU A 4 28.47 -1.43 62.63
CA LEU A 4 27.74 -1.67 61.38
C LEU A 4 26.32 -1.07 61.35
N THR A 5 25.88 -0.61 60.17
CA THR A 5 24.55 -0.96 59.63
C THR A 5 24.58 -0.98 58.10
N GLU A 6 24.58 -2.18 57.51
CA GLU A 6 24.05 -2.44 56.18
C GLU A 6 22.52 -2.46 56.27
N HIS A 7 21.81 -1.77 55.36
CA HIS A 7 20.51 -2.22 54.88
C HIS A 7 20.06 -1.39 53.67
N GLY A 8 19.55 -2.09 52.67
CA GLY A 8 18.41 -1.61 51.90
C GLY A 8 18.74 -1.19 50.49
N GLY A 9 18.71 -2.17 49.59
CA GLY A 9 18.51 -1.89 48.18
C GLY A 9 17.30 -1.00 47.95
N SER A 10 17.45 -0.07 47.03
CA SER A 10 16.37 0.41 46.20
C SER A 10 16.98 0.57 44.84
N GLY A 11 16.72 -0.43 43.99
CA GLY A 11 17.08 -0.36 42.58
C GLY A 11 16.56 0.96 42.04
N SER A 12 17.45 1.74 41.45
CA SER A 12 17.02 2.78 40.52
C SER A 12 16.20 2.04 39.47
N ALA A 13 14.89 2.24 39.55
CA ALA A 13 13.99 1.96 38.45
C ALA A 13 14.57 2.74 37.27
N LEU A 14 15.26 2.04 36.36
CA LEU A 14 15.32 2.45 34.98
C LEU A 14 13.86 2.57 34.58
N GLN A 15 13.38 3.82 34.58
CA GLN A 15 12.25 4.21 33.78
C GLN A 15 12.63 3.82 32.36
N THR A 16 12.19 2.64 31.96
CA THR A 16 12.08 2.31 30.55
C THR A 16 10.98 3.24 30.06
N GLU A 17 11.38 4.39 29.53
CA GLU A 17 10.53 5.23 28.70
C GLU A 17 9.77 4.30 27.74
N PRO A 18 8.44 4.46 27.58
CA PRO A 18 7.69 3.62 26.65
C PRO A 18 8.38 3.78 25.31
N GLY A 19 8.85 2.65 24.77
CA GLY A 19 9.69 2.64 23.58
C GLY A 19 9.10 3.58 22.55
N GLU A 20 9.93 4.46 21.99
CA GLU A 20 9.63 5.03 20.69
C GLU A 20 9.35 3.84 19.79
N GLU A 21 8.06 3.49 19.64
CA GLU A 21 7.61 2.60 18.59
C GLU A 21 8.21 3.23 17.35
N ALA A 22 9.22 2.57 16.79
CA ALA A 22 9.99 3.10 15.68
C ALA A 22 9.00 3.24 14.51
N HIS A 23 8.35 4.39 14.42
CA HIS A 23 7.32 4.59 13.45
C HIS A 23 8.01 4.52 12.10
N PHE A 24 7.52 3.61 11.26
CA PHE A 24 8.13 3.39 9.95
C PHE A 24 8.15 4.71 9.17
N PHE A 25 9.32 5.05 8.63
CA PHE A 25 9.52 6.22 7.80
C PHE A 25 9.51 5.81 6.33
N GLU A 26 8.62 6.43 5.55
CA GLU A 26 8.61 6.31 4.10
C GLU A 26 9.92 6.90 3.53
N GLY A 27 10.88 6.03 3.21
CA GLY A 27 12.14 6.44 2.60
C GLY A 27 11.92 7.23 1.30
N HIS A 28 12.88 8.09 0.92
CA HIS A 28 12.75 8.99 -0.24
C HIS A 28 12.34 8.25 -1.53
N LEU A 29 12.86 7.04 -1.75
CA LEU A 29 12.50 6.21 -2.89
C LEU A 29 10.99 5.91 -2.91
N LEU A 30 10.44 5.38 -1.81
CA LEU A 30 9.03 5.01 -1.71
C LEU A 30 8.13 6.22 -1.87
N ARG A 31 8.51 7.34 -1.26
CA ARG A 31 7.81 8.62 -1.43
C ARG A 31 7.72 9.05 -2.88
N VAL A 32 8.82 8.99 -3.62
CA VAL A 32 8.83 9.33 -5.05
C VAL A 32 8.00 8.33 -5.86
N LEU A 33 8.07 7.04 -5.55
CA LEU A 33 7.28 6.01 -6.25
C LEU A 33 5.78 6.21 -6.00
N PHE A 34 5.37 6.49 -4.78
CA PHE A 34 3.97 6.69 -4.39
C PHE A 34 3.40 8.00 -4.91
N GLU A 35 4.20 9.07 -4.90
CA GLU A 35 3.85 10.34 -5.53
C GLU A 35 3.61 10.13 -7.03
N ARG A 36 4.51 9.41 -7.73
CA ARG A 36 4.35 9.11 -9.16
C ARG A 36 3.17 8.19 -9.45
N LEU A 37 2.94 7.18 -8.61
CA LEU A 37 1.78 6.27 -8.75
C LEU A 37 0.49 7.07 -8.63
N GLY A 38 0.47 7.99 -7.66
CA GLY A 38 -0.58 8.96 -7.45
C GLY A 38 -0.87 9.91 -8.62
N ARG A 39 0.07 10.05 -9.57
CA ARG A 39 -0.07 10.89 -10.77
C ARG A 39 -0.42 10.10 -12.02
N MET A 40 -0.50 8.77 -11.94
CA MET A 40 -0.73 7.88 -13.10
C MET A 40 -1.97 8.28 -13.92
N LEU A 41 -2.96 8.90 -13.27
CA LEU A 41 -4.23 9.31 -13.88
C LEU A 41 -4.37 10.82 -14.08
N GLN A 42 -3.35 11.65 -13.81
CA GLN A 42 -3.53 13.10 -13.69
C GLN A 42 -4.00 13.80 -14.97
N GLN A 43 -3.97 13.14 -16.13
CA GLN A 43 -4.50 13.69 -17.36
C GLN A 43 -5.90 13.21 -17.70
N VAL A 44 -6.88 14.07 -17.43
CA VAL A 44 -7.93 14.59 -18.33
C VAL A 44 -8.69 15.59 -17.45
N GLY A 45 -8.47 16.89 -17.65
CA GLY A 45 -9.09 17.91 -16.80
C GLY A 45 -8.69 19.36 -17.10
N SER A 46 -7.73 19.63 -17.98
CA SER A 46 -7.39 21.01 -18.38
C SER A 46 -8.37 21.64 -19.37
N THR A 47 -9.53 21.02 -19.64
CA THR A 47 -10.61 21.63 -20.44
C THR A 47 -11.90 21.93 -19.69
N LEU A 48 -12.01 21.71 -18.36
CA LEU A 48 -13.15 22.20 -17.58
C LEU A 48 -12.80 22.57 -16.12
N GLY A 49 -12.56 23.86 -15.87
CA GLY A 49 -12.96 24.56 -14.65
C GLY A 49 -12.00 24.61 -13.44
N PRO A 50 -11.99 25.71 -12.64
CA PRO A 50 -10.98 25.98 -11.62
C PRO A 50 -11.40 25.46 -10.23
N LEU A 51 -10.89 24.30 -9.80
CA LEU A 51 -11.11 23.79 -8.44
C LEU A 51 -9.85 23.14 -7.83
N CYS A 52 -8.67 23.73 -8.04
CA CYS A 52 -7.47 23.31 -7.31
C CYS A 52 -6.74 24.53 -6.74
N ALA A 53 -7.37 25.19 -5.75
CA ALA A 53 -6.63 25.97 -4.77
C ALA A 53 -6.14 25.01 -3.68
N ASN A 54 -4.84 25.08 -3.36
CA ASN A 54 -4.14 24.41 -2.25
C ASN A 54 -3.40 23.09 -2.53
N HIS A 55 -2.58 23.06 -3.58
CA HIS A 55 -1.18 22.60 -3.46
C HIS A 55 -0.42 23.10 -4.69
N HIS A 56 0.87 23.41 -4.51
CA HIS A 56 1.76 24.02 -5.49
C HIS A 56 2.08 23.09 -6.68
N LEU A 57 1.07 22.66 -7.42
CA LEU A 57 1.19 21.88 -8.64
C LEU A 57 0.96 22.82 -9.82
N SER A 58 2.02 23.05 -10.58
CA SER A 58 1.99 23.83 -11.82
C SER A 58 0.90 23.27 -12.76
N PRO A 59 0.08 24.12 -13.40
CA PRO A 59 -0.96 23.70 -14.34
C PRO A 59 -0.41 22.97 -15.59
N ASP A 60 0.92 22.92 -15.76
CA ASP A 60 1.63 22.22 -16.83
C ASP A 60 2.45 21.02 -16.32
N SER A 61 2.01 20.29 -15.28
CA SER A 61 2.68 19.03 -14.95
C SER A 61 2.57 18.09 -16.16
N PRO A 62 3.69 17.69 -16.79
CA PRO A 62 3.67 16.89 -18.00
C PRO A 62 2.98 15.55 -17.73
N VAL A 63 2.29 15.02 -18.75
CA VAL A 63 1.76 13.66 -18.76
C VAL A 63 2.85 12.72 -18.29
N GLN A 64 2.56 11.83 -17.34
CA GLN A 64 3.46 10.72 -17.11
C GLN A 64 3.32 9.74 -18.28
N PRO A 65 4.37 9.49 -19.08
CA PRO A 65 4.29 8.59 -20.23
C PRO A 65 3.87 7.18 -19.80
N TYR A 66 3.17 6.47 -20.68
CA TYR A 66 2.72 5.10 -20.43
C TYR A 66 3.88 4.17 -20.05
N GLU A 67 5.02 4.32 -20.71
CA GLU A 67 6.24 3.55 -20.45
C GLU A 67 6.78 3.80 -19.03
N VAL A 68 6.66 5.04 -18.54
CA VAL A 68 7.07 5.39 -17.17
C VAL A 68 6.11 4.78 -16.15
N ASN A 69 4.79 4.78 -16.43
CA ASN A 69 3.80 4.08 -15.60
C ASN A 69 4.08 2.58 -15.52
N LEU A 70 4.42 1.96 -16.65
CA LEU A 70 4.76 0.54 -16.71
C LEU A 70 6.04 0.21 -15.94
N GLN A 71 7.08 1.03 -16.06
CA GLN A 71 8.31 0.85 -15.29
C GLN A 71 8.09 1.06 -13.80
N LEU A 72 7.28 2.06 -13.43
CA LEU A 72 6.92 2.35 -12.05
C LEU A 72 6.20 1.17 -11.40
N THR A 73 5.17 0.63 -12.05
CA THR A 73 4.45 -0.54 -11.54
C THR A 73 5.36 -1.75 -11.48
N ALA A 74 6.24 -1.98 -12.46
CA ALA A 74 7.20 -3.06 -12.41
C ALA A 74 8.22 -2.93 -11.25
N VAL A 75 8.65 -1.71 -10.90
CA VAL A 75 9.51 -1.47 -9.72
C VAL A 75 8.74 -1.80 -8.45
N LEU A 76 7.50 -1.32 -8.31
CA LEU A 76 6.64 -1.60 -7.16
C LEU A 76 6.36 -3.10 -7.02
N SER A 77 6.00 -3.79 -8.10
CA SER A 77 5.79 -5.24 -8.10
C SER A 77 7.04 -6.00 -7.63
N ARG A 78 8.23 -5.59 -8.08
CA ARG A 78 9.49 -6.20 -7.59
C ARG A 78 9.77 -5.93 -6.12
N LEU A 79 9.47 -4.72 -5.63
CA LEU A 79 9.61 -4.40 -4.21
C LEU A 79 8.64 -5.22 -3.35
N CYS A 80 7.39 -5.36 -3.80
CA CYS A 80 6.38 -6.20 -3.18
C CYS A 80 6.77 -7.70 -3.19
N ALA A 81 7.42 -8.16 -4.26
CA ALA A 81 7.86 -9.55 -4.40
C ALA A 81 9.13 -9.86 -3.58
N PHE A 82 9.91 -8.85 -3.20
CA PHE A 82 11.13 -9.04 -2.42
C PHE A 82 10.82 -9.69 -1.07
N SER A 83 11.61 -10.69 -0.66
CA SER A 83 11.39 -11.44 0.58
C SER A 83 11.96 -10.69 1.78
N HIS A 84 11.21 -9.72 2.32
CA HIS A 84 11.62 -8.98 3.51
C HIS A 84 10.41 -8.53 4.34
N SER A 85 10.33 -8.97 5.60
CA SER A 85 9.16 -8.77 6.48
C SER A 85 8.69 -7.31 6.55
N LEU A 86 9.59 -6.35 6.71
CA LEU A 86 9.22 -4.92 6.77
C LEU A 86 8.66 -4.37 5.45
N LEU A 87 9.10 -4.89 4.31
CA LEU A 87 8.54 -4.48 3.01
C LEU A 87 7.16 -5.09 2.82
N ASP A 88 6.96 -6.32 3.28
CA ASP A 88 5.68 -7.02 3.21
C ASP A 88 4.65 -6.29 4.05
N GLU A 89 5.00 -5.97 5.29
CA GLU A 89 4.17 -5.17 6.19
C GLU A 89 3.83 -3.82 5.56
N TYR A 90 4.83 -3.08 5.05
CA TYR A 90 4.59 -1.74 4.51
C TYR A 90 3.82 -1.71 3.17
N LEU A 91 4.10 -2.65 2.26
CA LEU A 91 3.55 -2.64 0.90
C LEU A 91 2.29 -3.49 0.76
N LEU A 92 2.13 -4.54 1.57
CA LEU A 92 1.07 -5.54 1.42
C LEU A 92 0.08 -5.59 2.58
N ASP A 93 0.35 -4.96 3.73
CA ASP A 93 -0.66 -4.80 4.80
C ASP A 93 -1.51 -3.53 4.56
N PRO A 94 -2.81 -3.68 4.21
CA PRO A 94 -3.69 -2.53 4.02
C PRO A 94 -4.03 -1.80 5.33
N PHE A 95 -3.75 -2.37 6.50
CA PHE A 95 -4.09 -1.84 7.82
C PHE A 95 -2.86 -1.39 8.63
N ILE A 96 -1.71 -1.23 7.98
CA ILE A 96 -0.49 -0.76 8.64
C ILE A 96 -0.68 0.61 9.29
N HIS A 97 -0.12 0.77 10.49
CA HIS A 97 -0.09 2.04 11.21
C HIS A 97 1.14 2.84 10.77
N LEU A 98 0.91 4.06 10.27
CA LEU A 98 1.97 4.90 9.73
C LEU A 98 2.15 6.18 10.54
N SER A 99 3.38 6.70 10.50
CA SER A 99 3.70 8.06 10.95
C SER A 99 2.82 9.09 10.23
N ALA A 100 2.52 10.20 10.91
CA ALA A 100 1.84 11.33 10.28
C ALA A 100 2.58 11.77 9.00
N GLY A 101 1.84 11.89 7.90
CA GLY A 101 2.37 12.32 6.60
C GLY A 101 3.05 11.25 5.75
N SER A 102 3.10 9.99 6.21
CA SER A 102 3.50 8.84 5.37
C SER A 102 2.29 8.21 4.70
N HIS A 103 2.49 7.64 3.51
CA HIS A 103 1.42 6.98 2.76
C HIS A 103 1.70 5.49 2.58
N SER A 104 0.71 4.62 2.78
CA SER A 104 0.83 3.21 2.39
C SER A 104 0.53 3.05 0.89
N LEU A 105 1.03 1.96 0.30
CA LEU A 105 0.66 1.61 -1.08
C LEU A 105 -0.86 1.49 -1.23
N PHE A 106 -1.52 0.89 -0.24
CA PHE A 106 -2.98 0.78 -0.19
C PHE A 106 -3.67 2.15 -0.20
N ALA A 107 -3.24 3.10 0.63
CA ALA A 107 -3.82 4.44 0.68
C ALA A 107 -3.66 5.18 -0.67
N VAL A 108 -2.51 5.03 -1.33
CA VAL A 108 -2.28 5.60 -2.66
C VAL A 108 -3.20 4.96 -3.70
N LEU A 109 -3.32 3.63 -3.71
CA LEU A 109 -4.20 2.90 -4.63
C LEU A 109 -5.67 3.29 -4.45
N VAL A 110 -6.17 3.37 -3.22
CA VAL A 110 -7.55 3.80 -2.92
C VAL A 110 -7.79 5.21 -3.45
N ARG A 111 -6.85 6.15 -3.24
CA ARG A 111 -6.97 7.51 -3.79
C ARG A 111 -7.02 7.50 -5.32
N VAL A 112 -6.11 6.78 -5.97
CA VAL A 112 -6.05 6.67 -7.43
C VAL A 112 -7.35 6.07 -7.99
N VAL A 113 -7.87 5.00 -7.39
CA VAL A 113 -9.15 4.41 -7.78
C VAL A 113 -10.32 5.38 -7.54
N GLY A 114 -10.31 6.14 -6.45
CA GLY A 114 -11.33 7.17 -6.19
C GLY A 114 -11.37 8.24 -7.28
N GLU A 115 -10.21 8.80 -7.62
CA GLU A 115 -10.07 9.76 -8.73
C GLU A 115 -10.47 9.13 -10.08
N LEU A 116 -10.19 7.85 -10.26
CA LEU A 116 -10.55 7.13 -11.48
C LEU A 116 -12.06 7.02 -11.65
N MET A 117 -12.77 6.65 -10.58
CA MET A 117 -14.22 6.46 -10.61
C MET A 117 -14.96 7.74 -11.00
N GLU A 118 -14.44 8.90 -10.62
CA GLU A 118 -14.98 10.20 -11.00
C GLU A 118 -14.73 10.51 -12.48
N ARG A 119 -13.50 10.29 -12.97
CA ARG A 119 -13.13 10.59 -14.37
C ARG A 119 -13.78 9.65 -15.38
N ILE A 120 -13.97 8.37 -15.02
CA ILE A 120 -14.61 7.37 -15.90
C ILE A 120 -16.04 7.78 -16.28
N GLN A 121 -16.74 8.56 -15.44
CA GLN A 121 -18.09 9.03 -15.76
C GLN A 121 -18.14 9.91 -17.02
N GLN A 122 -17.03 10.53 -17.40
CA GLN A 122 -16.93 11.37 -18.59
C GLN A 122 -16.58 10.58 -19.87
N VAL A 123 -16.34 9.27 -19.74
CA VAL A 123 -15.92 8.41 -20.85
C VAL A 123 -17.09 7.55 -21.32
N PRO A 124 -17.78 7.92 -22.42
CA PRO A 124 -18.85 7.09 -22.96
C PRO A 124 -18.28 5.80 -23.54
N ASP A 125 -19.04 4.72 -23.44
CA ASP A 125 -18.67 3.39 -23.95
C ASP A 125 -17.29 2.91 -23.48
N LEU A 126 -17.03 3.07 -22.17
CA LEU A 126 -15.78 2.71 -21.53
C LEU A 126 -15.29 1.29 -21.88
N PRO A 127 -16.12 0.22 -21.85
CA PRO A 127 -15.63 -1.13 -22.12
C PRO A 127 -15.02 -1.26 -23.52
N GLN A 128 -15.66 -0.67 -24.53
CA GLN A 128 -15.17 -0.70 -25.90
C GLN A 128 -13.91 0.15 -26.03
N ARG A 129 -13.85 1.35 -25.45
CA ARG A 129 -12.66 2.21 -25.47
C ARG A 129 -11.45 1.56 -24.80
N LEU A 130 -11.66 0.81 -23.72
CA LEU A 130 -10.60 0.01 -23.10
C LEU A 130 -10.12 -1.11 -24.01
N LEU A 131 -11.04 -1.81 -24.69
CA LEU A 131 -10.69 -2.83 -25.67
C LEU A 131 -9.86 -2.25 -26.82
N ASP A 132 -10.29 -1.13 -27.39
CA ASP A 132 -9.62 -0.46 -28.49
C ASP A 132 -8.24 0.05 -28.07
N THR A 133 -8.12 0.59 -26.85
CA THR A 133 -6.84 1.00 -26.28
C THR A 133 -5.90 -0.18 -26.10
N ARG A 134 -6.38 -1.33 -25.60
CA ARG A 134 -5.56 -2.55 -25.51
C ARG A 134 -5.09 -3.03 -26.88
N ARG A 135 -5.96 -3.00 -27.89
CA ARG A 135 -5.58 -3.35 -29.28
C ARG A 135 -4.53 -2.38 -29.84
N HIS A 136 -4.67 -1.08 -29.56
CA HIS A 136 -3.69 -0.07 -29.92
C HIS A 136 -2.32 -0.31 -29.27
N LEU A 137 -2.30 -0.59 -27.96
CA LEU A 137 -1.08 -0.93 -27.22
C LEU A 137 -0.38 -2.20 -27.75
N LEU A 138 -1.16 -3.16 -28.27
CA LEU A 138 -0.65 -4.38 -28.92
C LEU A 138 -0.22 -4.16 -30.39
N GLY A 139 -0.36 -2.95 -30.93
CA GLY A 139 -0.06 -2.66 -32.34
C GLY A 139 -1.07 -3.26 -33.33
N LEU A 140 -2.27 -3.63 -32.87
CA LEU A 140 -3.31 -4.31 -33.66
C LEU A 140 -4.33 -3.34 -34.30
N HIS A 141 -4.17 -2.04 -34.11
CA HIS A 141 -5.10 -1.02 -34.61
C HIS A 141 -4.34 0.22 -35.11
N LEU A 142 -4.57 0.60 -36.37
CA LEU A 142 -3.88 1.68 -37.09
C LEU A 142 -4.69 2.98 -37.17
N ASP A 143 -5.93 3.00 -36.68
CA ASP A 143 -6.80 4.18 -36.73
C ASP A 143 -6.43 5.24 -35.68
N ALA A 144 -7.10 6.39 -35.79
CA ALA A 144 -6.86 7.60 -35.01
C ALA A 144 -6.67 7.33 -33.50
N ARG A 145 -5.77 8.10 -32.89
CA ARG A 145 -5.45 8.02 -31.45
C ARG A 145 -6.74 8.05 -30.62
N PRO A 146 -6.99 7.06 -29.72
CA PRO A 146 -8.17 7.06 -28.88
C PRO A 146 -8.30 8.35 -28.07
N GLU A 147 -9.51 8.92 -27.99
CA GLU A 147 -9.75 10.01 -27.04
C GLU A 147 -9.60 9.46 -25.61
N HIS A 148 -9.18 10.30 -24.67
CA HIS A 148 -8.89 9.89 -23.29
C HIS A 148 -7.78 8.84 -23.17
N LEU A 149 -6.89 8.70 -24.17
CA LEU A 149 -5.83 7.67 -24.19
C LEU A 149 -5.04 7.55 -22.89
N ALA A 150 -4.61 8.68 -22.29
CA ALA A 150 -3.82 8.66 -21.05
C ALA A 150 -4.60 8.06 -19.87
N LEU A 151 -5.88 8.42 -19.73
CA LEU A 151 -6.77 7.86 -18.71
C LEU A 151 -6.99 6.36 -18.94
N LEU A 152 -7.28 5.96 -20.17
CA LEU A 152 -7.52 4.56 -20.56
C LEU A 152 -6.26 3.70 -20.36
N GLN A 153 -5.10 4.22 -20.74
CA GLN A 153 -3.80 3.60 -20.46
C GLN A 153 -3.56 3.45 -18.95
N GLY A 154 -3.84 4.49 -18.17
CA GLY A 154 -3.72 4.45 -16.72
C GLY A 154 -4.63 3.41 -16.07
N ILE A 155 -5.87 3.27 -16.55
CA ILE A 155 -6.80 2.20 -16.12
C ILE A 155 -6.20 0.82 -16.38
N ILE A 156 -5.70 0.59 -17.59
CA ILE A 156 -5.11 -0.70 -17.98
C ILE A 156 -3.88 -1.01 -17.11
N VAL A 157 -2.98 -0.04 -16.90
CA VAL A 157 -1.81 -0.23 -16.03
C VAL A 157 -2.22 -0.56 -14.61
N LEU A 158 -3.20 0.16 -14.06
CA LEU A 158 -3.68 -0.06 -12.70
C LEU A 158 -4.35 -1.43 -12.55
N GLU A 159 -5.17 -1.84 -13.52
CA GLU A 159 -5.79 -3.16 -13.54
C GLU A 159 -4.75 -4.27 -13.53
N GLU A 160 -3.75 -4.21 -14.43
CA GLU A 160 -2.70 -5.21 -14.50
C GLU A 160 -1.82 -5.22 -13.25
N PHE A 161 -1.47 -4.04 -12.72
CA PHE A 161 -0.72 -3.93 -11.48
C PHE A 161 -1.46 -4.55 -10.28
N CYS A 162 -2.77 -4.30 -10.14
CA CYS A 162 -3.56 -4.88 -9.07
C CYS A 162 -3.64 -6.41 -9.16
N LYS A 163 -3.73 -6.97 -10.37
CA LYS A 163 -3.67 -8.44 -10.57
C LYS A 163 -2.33 -9.01 -10.16
N GLU A 164 -1.23 -8.35 -10.55
CA GLU A 164 0.12 -8.76 -10.17
C GLU A 164 0.33 -8.66 -8.66
N LEU A 165 -0.11 -7.57 -8.04
CA LEU A 165 -0.04 -7.36 -6.59
C LEU A 165 -0.84 -8.43 -5.83
N ALA A 166 -2.04 -8.78 -6.31
CA ALA A 166 -2.85 -9.84 -5.74
C ALA A 166 -2.17 -11.20 -5.85
N ALA A 167 -1.53 -11.50 -6.99
CA ALA A 167 -0.76 -12.73 -7.17
C ALA A 167 0.44 -12.79 -6.21
N ILE A 168 1.19 -11.70 -6.06
CA ILE A 168 2.31 -11.60 -5.12
C ILE A 168 1.82 -11.83 -3.69
N ALA A 169 0.76 -11.12 -3.26
CA ALA A 169 0.19 -11.28 -1.94
C ALA A 169 -0.28 -12.72 -1.69
N PHE A 170 -0.94 -13.34 -2.67
CA PHE A 170 -1.41 -14.72 -2.58
C PHE A 170 -0.26 -15.72 -2.37
N VAL A 171 0.85 -15.56 -3.09
CA VAL A 171 2.04 -16.42 -2.94
C VAL A 171 2.70 -16.23 -1.57
N LYS A 172 2.66 -15.02 -1.02
CA LYS A 172 3.31 -14.67 0.25
C LYS A 172 2.45 -14.96 1.47
N MET A 173 1.14 -15.19 1.30
CA MET A 173 0.30 -15.63 2.41
C MET A 173 0.80 -16.99 2.92
N PRO A 174 1.21 -17.10 4.19
CA PRO A 174 1.53 -18.41 4.77
C PRO A 174 0.28 -19.29 4.68
N LEU A 175 0.41 -20.49 4.08
CA LEU A 175 -0.68 -21.46 3.98
C LEU A 175 -1.19 -21.91 5.36
N ASP A 176 -0.46 -21.59 6.44
CA ASP A 176 -0.70 -22.04 7.82
C ASP A 176 -1.38 -21.01 8.72
N ARG A 177 -2.27 -20.15 8.20
CA ARG A 177 -3.26 -19.48 9.08
C ARG A 177 -4.43 -20.39 9.50
N ASN A 178 -4.43 -21.67 9.07
CA ASN A 178 -5.51 -22.64 9.34
C ASN A 178 -5.11 -23.87 10.19
N HIS A 179 -3.87 -24.01 10.68
CA HIS A 179 -3.50 -25.16 11.54
C HIS A 179 -3.24 -24.83 13.02
N ASP A 180 -2.87 -23.58 13.37
CA ASP A 180 -2.46 -23.26 14.75
C ASP A 180 -3.54 -22.60 15.63
N ARG A 181 -4.81 -22.57 15.21
CA ARG A 181 -5.92 -22.13 16.08
C ARG A 181 -6.77 -23.26 16.68
N PHE A 182 -6.49 -24.52 16.39
CA PHE A 182 -7.25 -25.66 16.94
C PHE A 182 -6.48 -26.57 17.89
N CYS A 183 -5.17 -26.39 18.07
CA CYS A 183 -4.36 -27.19 19.01
C CYS A 183 -4.04 -26.50 20.34
N SER A 184 -4.66 -25.36 20.66
CA SER A 184 -4.69 -24.85 22.04
C SER A 184 -5.90 -25.44 22.77
N GLY A 185 -5.87 -26.76 23.00
CA GLY A 185 -6.74 -27.37 23.99
C GLY A 185 -6.38 -26.82 25.37
N PRO A 186 -7.36 -26.58 26.26
CA PRO A 186 -7.06 -26.13 27.61
C PRO A 186 -6.27 -27.23 28.33
N GLU A 187 -5.14 -26.85 28.91
CA GLU A 187 -4.32 -27.70 29.77
C GLU A 187 -5.20 -28.47 30.77
N SER A 188 -4.94 -29.76 30.85
CA SER A 188 -5.54 -30.71 31.77
C SER A 188 -5.47 -30.21 33.22
N ALA A 189 -6.62 -29.87 33.79
CA ALA A 189 -6.77 -29.70 35.23
C ALA A 189 -6.48 -31.03 35.94
N GLY A 190 -5.48 -31.03 36.81
CA GLY A 190 -5.14 -32.16 37.68
C GLY A 190 -6.27 -32.48 38.68
N PRO A 191 -6.28 -33.69 39.26
CA PRO A 191 -7.40 -34.15 40.09
C PRO A 191 -7.45 -33.39 41.42
N GLU A 192 -8.62 -32.80 41.70
CA GLU A 192 -8.96 -32.16 42.97
C GLU A 192 -9.03 -33.20 44.11
N PRO A 193 -8.38 -32.97 45.28
CA PRO A 193 -8.48 -33.91 46.39
C PRO A 193 -9.82 -33.74 47.12
N ALA A 194 -10.58 -34.83 47.20
CA ALA A 194 -11.83 -34.93 47.93
C ALA A 194 -11.64 -34.53 49.41
N LYS A 195 -12.32 -33.44 49.83
CA LYS A 195 -12.46 -33.12 51.25
C LYS A 195 -13.43 -34.09 51.88
N ARG A 196 -12.91 -34.92 52.79
CA ARG A 196 -13.66 -35.74 53.73
C ARG A 196 -13.79 -34.95 55.04
N SER A 197 -15.02 -34.96 55.58
CA SER A 197 -15.51 -34.47 56.89
C SER A 197 -16.48 -33.31 56.80
#